data_AF-A0A969I735-F1
#
_entry.id   AF-A0A969I735-F1
#
_cell.length_a   1.000
_cell.length_b   1.000
_cell.length_c   1.000
_cell.angle_alpha   90.00
_cell.angle_beta   90.00
_cell.angle_gamma   90.00
#
_symmetry.space_group_name_H-M   'P 1'
#
loop_
_entity.id
_entity.type
_entity.pdbx_description
1 polymer ?
#
loop_
_entity_poly.entity_id
_entity_poly.type
_entity_poly.pdbx_seq_one_letter_code
_entity_poly.pdbx_strand_id
1 'polypeptide(L)'
;MSDYAFLGIAEAAELIRGRKLSPVEYTQALLARIEKLDKRFHAFIRLMPERALEDARKAEQEVMAGKIRGILHGVPYGLKDIIDVAGVPTTGHSKVLIENIATADAPVTTRLKDAGGVLLGKLATHEFAIGGPSFDLPWPPAVNPWGGNHSRAARRADRAWGWRQACSRRRSVRIRADRSATRRPCAPLRA
;
A
#
# COMPACT_ATOMS: atom_id res chain seq x y z
N MET A 1 -6.71 -1.63 22.89
CA MET A 1 -5.57 -1.30 22.00
C MET A 1 -6.16 -0.84 20.69
N SER A 2 -5.88 0.39 20.26
CA SER A 2 -6.30 0.89 18.95
C SER A 2 -5.77 -0.04 17.86
N ASP A 3 -6.63 -0.54 16.97
CA ASP A 3 -6.17 -1.35 15.83
C ASP A 3 -5.53 -0.40 14.82
N TYR A 4 -4.21 -0.23 14.95
CA TYR A 4 -3.41 0.66 14.09
C TYR A 4 -3.60 0.38 12.60
N ALA A 5 -4.02 -0.83 12.22
CA ALA A 5 -4.28 -1.19 10.82
C ALA A 5 -5.47 -0.44 10.19
N PHE A 6 -6.34 0.17 10.99
CA PHE A 6 -7.49 0.93 10.52
C PHE A 6 -7.32 2.44 10.60
N LEU A 7 -6.17 2.93 11.05
CA LEU A 7 -5.86 4.36 11.05
C LEU A 7 -5.88 4.91 9.61
N GLY A 8 -6.49 6.08 9.43
CA GLY A 8 -6.36 6.83 8.20
C GLY A 8 -4.92 7.33 8.02
N ILE A 9 -4.45 7.46 6.78
CA ILE A 9 -3.07 7.94 6.52
C ILE A 9 -2.79 9.31 7.15
N ALA A 10 -3.76 10.24 7.09
CA ALA A 10 -3.65 11.56 7.68
C ALA A 10 -3.67 11.50 9.22
N GLU A 11 -4.50 10.62 9.79
CA GLU A 11 -4.58 10.42 11.23
C GLU A 11 -3.27 9.85 11.77
N ALA A 12 -2.71 8.82 11.13
CA ALA A 12 -1.42 8.26 11.49
C ALA A 12 -0.30 9.30 11.40
N ALA A 13 -0.27 10.11 10.33
CA ALA A 13 0.71 11.18 10.16
C ALA A 13 0.62 12.23 11.28
N GLU A 14 -0.58 12.65 11.68
CA GLU A 14 -0.79 13.61 12.76
C GLU A 14 -0.43 13.02 14.14
N LEU A 15 -0.75 11.75 14.39
CA LEU A 15 -0.35 11.07 15.62
C LEU A 15 1.17 10.94 15.73
N ILE A 16 1.86 10.62 14.63
CA ILE A 16 3.33 10.55 14.56
C ILE A 16 3.92 11.94 14.79
N ARG A 17 3.46 12.96 14.07
CA ARG A 17 3.92 14.35 14.21
C ARG A 17 3.74 14.86 15.64
N GLY A 18 2.60 14.53 16.25
CA GLY A 18 2.28 14.86 17.63
C GLY A 18 2.97 13.97 18.68
N ARG A 19 3.84 13.04 18.27
CA ARG A 19 4.56 12.08 19.14
C ARG A 19 3.65 11.20 19.99
N LYS A 20 2.40 11.01 19.54
CA LYS A 20 1.41 10.13 20.16
C LYS A 20 1.48 8.70 19.64
N LEU A 21 2.15 8.50 18.51
CA LEU A 21 2.39 7.20 17.90
C LEU A 21 3.83 7.13 17.40
N SER A 22 4.57 6.11 17.80
CA SER A 22 5.91 5.86 17.28
C SER A 22 5.82 5.26 15.86
N PRO A 23 6.61 5.76 14.88
CA PRO A 23 6.76 5.09 13.58
C PRO A 23 7.21 3.63 13.69
N VAL A 24 8.07 3.33 14.67
CA VAL A 24 8.57 1.97 14.92
C VAL A 24 7.45 1.08 15.44
N GLU A 25 6.73 1.54 16.46
CA GLU A 25 5.56 0.82 17.02
C GLU A 25 4.51 0.57 15.93
N TYR A 26 4.21 1.59 15.13
CA TYR A 26 3.23 1.48 14.06
C TYR A 26 3.67 0.45 13.00
N THR A 27 4.92 0.52 12.57
CA THR A 27 5.50 -0.41 11.59
C THR A 27 5.49 -1.85 12.11
N GLN A 28 5.89 -2.07 13.37
CA GLN A 28 5.87 -3.39 14.00
C GLN A 28 4.47 -3.98 14.06
N ALA A 29 3.47 -3.18 14.43
CA ALA A 29 2.08 -3.63 14.48
C ALA A 29 1.55 -4.04 13.10
N LEU A 30 1.87 -3.26 12.05
CA LEU A 30 1.47 -3.60 10.67
C LEU A 30 2.19 -4.85 10.17
N LEU A 31 3.50 -4.99 10.41
CA LEU A 31 4.27 -6.18 10.04
C LEU A 31 3.72 -7.43 10.73
N ALA A 32 3.42 -7.37 12.03
CA ALA A 32 2.84 -8.48 12.78
C ALA A 32 1.46 -8.88 12.24
N ARG A 33 0.67 -7.91 11.75
CA ARG A 33 -0.61 -8.19 11.10
C ARG A 33 -0.42 -8.84 9.73
N ILE A 34 0.52 -8.34 8.93
CA ILE A 34 0.85 -8.91 7.62
C ILE A 34 1.29 -10.36 7.77
N GLU A 35 2.17 -10.66 8.72
CA GLU A 35 2.66 -12.03 8.96
C GLU A 35 1.51 -13.02 9.25
N LYS A 36 0.50 -12.59 10.00
CA LYS A 36 -0.68 -13.42 10.35
C LYS A 36 -1.64 -13.61 9.18
N LEU A 37 -1.80 -12.60 8.31
CA LEU A 37 -2.88 -12.57 7.32
C LEU A 37 -2.40 -12.86 5.88
N ASP A 38 -1.18 -12.51 5.53
CA ASP A 38 -0.73 -12.50 4.14
C ASP A 38 -0.50 -13.91 3.58
N LYS A 39 -0.31 -14.91 4.45
CA LYS A 39 -0.34 -16.34 4.06
C LYS A 39 -1.67 -16.74 3.42
N ARG A 40 -2.76 -16.04 3.75
CA ARG A 40 -4.09 -16.25 3.17
C ARG A 40 -4.38 -15.33 1.99
N PHE A 41 -3.84 -14.11 2.00
CA PHE A 41 -4.20 -13.08 1.03
C PHE A 41 -3.20 -12.86 -0.09
N HIS A 42 -1.94 -13.28 0.08
CA HIS A 42 -0.87 -13.14 -0.91
C HIS A 42 -0.77 -11.72 -1.48
N ALA A 43 -0.95 -10.70 -0.62
CA ALA A 43 -0.94 -9.31 -1.02
C ALA A 43 0.50 -8.78 -1.20
N PHE A 44 1.47 -9.30 -0.45
CA PHE A 44 2.89 -8.97 -0.64
C PHE A 44 3.57 -10.05 -1.48
N ILE A 45 4.27 -9.63 -2.53
CA ILE A 45 5.20 -10.51 -3.24
C ILE A 45 6.55 -10.58 -2.52
N ARG A 46 6.92 -9.49 -1.84
CA ARG A 46 8.15 -9.39 -1.05
C ARG A 46 7.95 -8.43 0.12
N LEU A 47 7.91 -8.97 1.32
CA LEU A 47 7.98 -8.16 2.54
C LEU A 47 9.45 -7.81 2.84
N MET A 48 9.70 -6.65 3.43
CA MET A 48 11.06 -6.17 3.77
C MET A 48 11.10 -5.65 5.22
N PRO A 49 10.87 -6.52 6.23
CA PRO A 49 10.69 -6.09 7.61
C PRO A 49 11.93 -5.40 8.20
N GLU A 50 13.14 -5.87 7.90
CA GLU A 50 14.38 -5.29 8.41
C GLU A 50 14.56 -3.86 7.91
N ARG A 51 14.38 -3.67 6.59
CA ARG A 51 14.46 -2.36 5.94
C ARG A 51 13.35 -1.42 6.44
N ALA A 52 12.13 -1.92 6.60
CA ALA A 52 11.01 -1.15 7.13
C ALA A 52 11.29 -0.65 8.55
N LEU A 53 11.84 -1.50 9.43
CA LEU A 53 12.18 -1.12 10.79
C LEU A 53 13.37 -0.15 10.84
N GLU A 54 14.33 -0.27 9.93
CA GLU A 54 15.41 0.72 9.79
C GLU A 54 14.88 2.09 9.37
N ASP A 55 14.05 2.14 8.32
CA ASP A 55 13.41 3.37 7.84
C ASP A 55 12.53 3.98 8.96
N ALA A 56 11.80 3.17 9.73
CA ALA A 56 10.98 3.61 10.85
C ALA A 56 11.79 4.19 12.01
N ARG A 57 12.92 3.57 12.38
CA ARG A 57 13.81 4.10 13.43
C ARG A 57 14.42 5.44 13.03
N LYS A 58 14.81 5.60 11.76
CA LYS A 58 15.30 6.89 11.23
C LYS A 58 14.21 7.95 11.34
N ALA A 59 12.99 7.65 10.91
CA ALA A 59 11.86 8.57 11.03
C ALA A 59 11.55 8.93 12.49
N GLU A 60 11.57 7.96 13.41
CA GLU A 60 11.37 8.21 14.84
C GLU A 60 12.42 9.17 15.42
N GLN A 61 13.71 8.92 15.13
CA GLN A 61 14.80 9.80 15.57
C GLN A 61 14.60 11.24 15.08
N GLU A 62 14.17 11.41 13.83
CA GLU A 62 13.92 12.73 13.24
C GLU A 62 12.71 13.42 13.85
N VAL A 63 11.60 12.72 14.07
CA VAL A 63 10.41 13.22 14.77
C VAL A 63 10.76 13.68 16.19
N MET A 64 11.56 12.90 16.91
CA MET A 64 12.02 13.24 18.26
C MET A 64 12.95 14.46 18.26
N ALA A 65 13.78 14.60 17.22
CA ALA A 65 14.60 15.78 16.99
C ALA A 65 13.83 17.00 16.43
N GLY A 66 12.51 16.89 16.22
CA GLY A 66 11.68 17.98 15.66
C GLY A 66 11.83 18.20 14.16
N LYS A 67 12.47 17.26 13.44
CA LYS A 67 12.70 17.32 11.99
C LYS A 67 11.62 16.53 11.25
N ILE A 68 10.56 17.22 10.81
CA ILE A 68 9.50 16.61 10.01
C ILE A 68 9.76 16.87 8.52
N ARG A 69 10.01 15.81 7.74
CA ARG A 69 10.30 15.92 6.29
C ARG A 69 9.07 16.17 5.43
N GLY A 70 7.88 15.78 5.89
CA GLY A 70 6.64 15.96 5.13
C GLY A 70 5.43 15.25 5.75
N ILE A 71 4.30 15.29 5.05
CA ILE A 71 3.02 14.75 5.53
C ILE A 71 2.98 13.22 5.64
N LEU A 72 3.95 12.52 5.05
CA LEU A 72 4.06 11.05 5.10
C LEU A 72 5.21 10.56 5.99
N HIS A 73 5.84 11.47 6.74
CA HIS A 73 6.99 11.13 7.57
C HIS A 73 6.62 10.08 8.62
N GLY A 74 7.33 8.95 8.62
CA GLY A 74 7.10 7.81 9.50
C GLY A 74 5.91 6.92 9.14
N VAL A 75 5.17 7.22 8.07
CA VAL A 75 3.95 6.45 7.73
C VAL A 75 4.29 5.25 6.82
N PRO A 76 3.89 4.00 7.14
CA PRO A 76 4.38 2.80 6.44
C PRO A 76 3.62 2.40 5.18
N TYR A 77 4.22 2.48 4.00
CA TYR A 77 3.58 2.22 2.70
C TYR A 77 4.05 0.92 2.03
N GLY A 78 3.26 0.41 1.07
CA GLY A 78 3.66 -0.65 0.14
C GLY A 78 3.76 -0.12 -1.29
N LEU A 79 4.65 -0.70 -2.10
CA LEU A 79 4.79 -0.36 -3.53
C LEU A 79 4.36 -1.52 -4.40
N LYS A 80 3.61 -1.24 -5.46
CA LYS A 80 3.28 -2.25 -6.47
C LYS A 80 4.56 -2.83 -7.08
N ASP A 81 4.59 -4.13 -7.37
CA ASP A 81 5.77 -4.79 -7.94
C ASP A 81 6.04 -4.51 -9.43
N ILE A 82 5.86 -3.25 -9.83
CA ILE A 82 6.27 -2.66 -11.10
C ILE A 82 6.96 -1.31 -10.87
N ILE A 83 7.23 -0.98 -9.60
CA ILE A 83 7.82 0.27 -9.17
C ILE A 83 9.19 -0.04 -8.58
N ASP A 84 10.21 0.56 -9.17
CA ASP A 84 11.59 0.28 -8.81
C ASP A 84 12.00 0.86 -7.47
N VAL A 85 12.77 0.06 -6.75
CA VAL A 85 13.45 0.41 -5.50
C VAL A 85 14.87 -0.11 -5.65
N ALA A 86 15.86 0.78 -5.59
CA ALA A 86 17.25 0.42 -5.81
C ALA A 86 17.68 -0.73 -4.90
N GLY A 87 18.34 -1.75 -5.46
CA GLY A 87 18.81 -2.94 -4.75
C GLY A 87 17.72 -3.96 -4.41
N VAL A 88 16.47 -3.74 -4.83
CA VAL A 88 15.35 -4.67 -4.61
C VAL A 88 14.87 -5.22 -5.96
N PRO A 89 14.53 -6.51 -6.06
CA PRO A 89 13.89 -7.04 -7.25
C PRO A 89 12.57 -6.32 -7.58
N THR A 90 12.39 -6.01 -8.87
CA THR A 90 11.09 -5.63 -9.44
C THR A 90 10.74 -6.68 -10.48
N THR A 91 9.81 -7.57 -10.14
CA THR A 91 9.54 -8.77 -10.96
C THR A 91 8.37 -8.57 -11.92
N GLY A 92 7.55 -7.53 -11.74
CA GLY A 92 6.31 -7.41 -12.49
C GLY A 92 5.31 -8.52 -12.16
N HIS A 93 5.48 -9.23 -11.05
CA HIS A 93 4.82 -10.51 -10.77
C HIS A 93 5.06 -11.56 -11.88
N SER A 94 6.20 -11.49 -12.58
CA SER A 94 6.55 -12.38 -13.70
C SER A 94 7.74 -13.26 -13.36
N LYS A 95 7.69 -14.53 -13.79
CA LYS A 95 8.85 -15.43 -13.74
C LYS A 95 10.03 -14.89 -14.55
N VAL A 96 9.76 -14.13 -15.62
CA VAL A 96 10.80 -13.60 -16.53
C VAL A 96 11.73 -12.61 -15.82
N LEU A 97 11.21 -11.84 -14.86
CA LEU A 97 11.96 -10.80 -14.15
C LEU A 97 12.23 -11.16 -12.68
N ILE A 98 12.17 -12.44 -12.30
CA ILE A 98 12.31 -12.86 -10.90
C ILE A 98 13.66 -12.43 -10.28
N GLU A 99 14.71 -12.33 -11.08
CA GLU A 99 16.06 -11.88 -10.70
C GLU A 99 16.38 -10.43 -11.13
N ASN A 100 15.38 -9.68 -11.61
CA ASN A 100 15.58 -8.30 -12.06
C ASN A 100 15.72 -7.34 -10.88
N ILE A 101 16.95 -7.14 -10.41
CA ILE A 101 17.29 -6.19 -9.35
C ILE A 101 17.35 -4.78 -9.94
N ALA A 102 16.52 -3.87 -9.42
CA ALA A 102 16.52 -2.49 -9.88
C ALA A 102 17.81 -1.77 -9.47
N THR A 103 18.43 -1.06 -10.41
CA THR A 103 19.68 -0.31 -10.19
C THR A 103 19.43 1.09 -9.60
N ALA A 104 18.22 1.63 -9.76
CA ALA A 104 17.84 2.94 -9.28
C ALA A 104 16.41 2.95 -8.74
N ASP A 105 16.11 3.94 -7.90
CA ASP A 105 14.74 4.20 -7.46
C ASP A 105 13.90 4.82 -8.58
N ALA A 106 12.64 4.40 -8.70
CA ALA A 106 11.68 5.14 -9.50
C ALA A 106 11.41 6.53 -8.90
N PRO A 107 11.02 7.55 -9.69
CA PRO A 107 10.78 8.90 -9.17
C PRO A 107 9.74 8.98 -8.04
N VAL A 108 8.75 8.08 -8.03
CA VAL A 108 7.77 7.99 -6.93
C VAL A 108 8.39 7.40 -5.66
N THR A 109 9.29 6.41 -5.80
CA THR A 109 10.03 5.82 -4.69
C THR A 109 10.93 6.87 -4.05
N THR A 110 11.68 7.65 -4.86
CA THR A 110 12.51 8.76 -4.37
C THR A 110 11.67 9.75 -3.56
N ARG A 111 10.54 10.23 -4.11
CA ARG A 111 9.67 11.19 -3.40
C ARG A 111 9.10 10.66 -2.09
N LEU A 112 8.75 9.38 -2.02
CA LEU A 112 8.24 8.76 -0.79
C LEU A 112 9.34 8.60 0.26
N LYS A 113 10.56 8.24 -0.16
CA LYS A 113 11.75 8.19 0.71
C LYS A 113 12.11 9.57 1.24
N ASP A 114 12.12 10.58 0.37
CA ASP A 114 12.42 11.97 0.74
C ASP A 114 11.40 12.53 1.74
N ALA A 115 10.13 12.14 1.60
CA ALA A 115 9.07 12.49 2.56
C ALA A 115 9.21 11.78 3.92
N GLY A 116 10.16 10.84 4.07
CA GLY A 116 10.37 10.05 5.29
C GLY A 116 9.39 8.90 5.46
N GLY A 117 8.73 8.43 4.39
CA GLY A 117 7.85 7.28 4.47
C GLY A 117 8.60 5.97 4.74
N VAL A 118 7.92 4.99 5.30
CA VAL A 118 8.51 3.69 5.66
C VAL A 118 8.06 2.62 4.65
N LEU A 119 8.95 2.06 3.85
CA LEU A 119 8.56 1.02 2.87
C LEU A 119 8.46 -0.36 3.53
N LEU A 120 7.26 -0.92 3.57
CA LEU A 120 6.99 -2.27 4.09
C LEU A 120 7.43 -3.37 3.11
N GLY A 121 7.22 -3.18 1.81
CA GLY A 121 7.38 -4.25 0.84
C GLY A 121 6.88 -3.95 -0.56
N LYS A 122 7.06 -4.94 -1.45
CA LYS A 122 6.49 -5.00 -2.80
C LYS A 122 5.17 -5.76 -2.77
N LEU A 123 4.14 -5.20 -3.41
CA LEU A 123 2.78 -5.71 -3.47
C LEU A 123 2.56 -6.50 -4.75
N ALA A 124 1.79 -7.59 -4.64
CA ALA A 124 1.38 -8.42 -5.75
C ALA A 124 0.58 -7.64 -6.80
N THR A 125 0.66 -8.09 -8.06
CA THR A 125 -0.12 -7.55 -9.16
C THR A 125 -0.42 -8.65 -10.19
N HIS A 126 -1.17 -8.35 -11.24
CA HIS A 126 -1.17 -9.24 -12.40
C HIS A 126 0.14 -9.04 -13.14
N GLU A 127 0.60 -10.09 -13.82
CA GLU A 127 1.85 -10.08 -14.56
C GLU A 127 1.94 -8.83 -15.46
N PHE A 128 3.02 -8.05 -15.31
CA PHE A 128 3.27 -6.77 -15.99
C PHE A 128 2.12 -5.74 -15.90
N ALA A 129 1.28 -5.84 -14.88
CA ALA A 129 0.06 -5.07 -14.71
C ALA A 129 -0.94 -5.18 -15.88
N ILE A 130 -0.90 -6.30 -16.61
CA ILE A 130 -1.82 -6.64 -17.70
C ILE A 130 -2.57 -7.95 -17.38
N GLY A 131 -3.77 -8.12 -17.94
CA GLY A 131 -4.51 -9.37 -17.83
C GLY A 131 -5.22 -9.61 -16.49
N GLY A 132 -5.23 -10.88 -16.08
CA GLY A 132 -5.96 -11.45 -14.93
C GLY A 132 -5.04 -12.17 -13.94
N PRO A 133 -5.58 -12.81 -12.90
CA PRO A 133 -4.79 -13.69 -12.04
C PRO A 133 -4.21 -14.84 -12.87
N SER A 134 -2.98 -15.23 -12.57
CA SER A 134 -2.35 -16.43 -13.11
C SER A 134 -1.98 -17.36 -11.97
N PHE A 135 -2.14 -18.66 -12.18
CA PHE A 135 -1.87 -19.70 -11.16
C PHE A 135 -0.60 -20.51 -11.49
N ASP A 136 0.00 -20.27 -12.65
CA ASP A 136 1.24 -20.87 -13.15
C ASP A 136 2.48 -20.02 -12.85
N LEU A 137 2.30 -18.85 -12.22
CA LEU A 137 3.38 -17.97 -11.80
C LEU A 137 4.03 -18.47 -10.50
N PRO A 138 5.28 -18.06 -10.20
CA PRO A 138 5.99 -18.49 -8.99
C PRO A 138 5.30 -18.09 -7.68
N TRP A 139 4.36 -17.15 -7.73
CA TRP A 139 3.57 -16.69 -6.59
C TRP A 139 2.08 -16.92 -6.84
N PRO A 140 1.31 -17.29 -5.81
CA PRO A 140 -0.14 -17.36 -5.93
C PRO A 140 -0.73 -15.96 -6.16
N PRO A 141 -1.85 -15.86 -6.89
CA PRO A 141 -2.52 -14.59 -7.07
C PRO A 141 -3.09 -14.09 -5.75
N ALA A 142 -3.06 -12.77 -5.54
CA ALA A 142 -3.66 -12.14 -4.37
C ALA A 142 -5.15 -12.49 -4.24
N VAL A 143 -5.65 -12.62 -3.01
CA VAL A 143 -7.02 -13.03 -2.71
C VAL A 143 -7.81 -11.85 -2.13
N ASN A 144 -9.08 -11.75 -2.52
CA ASN A 144 -9.98 -10.73 -2.01
C ASN A 144 -10.34 -10.99 -0.53
N PRO A 145 -10.10 -10.04 0.41
CA PRO A 145 -10.38 -10.24 1.83
C PRO A 145 -11.87 -10.28 2.21
N TRP A 146 -12.77 -9.83 1.34
CA TRP A 146 -14.21 -9.76 1.62
C TRP A 146 -14.98 -11.06 1.32
N GLY A 147 -14.29 -12.11 0.86
CA GLY A 147 -14.93 -13.37 0.49
C GLY A 147 -15.67 -13.31 -0.85
N GLY A 148 -15.85 -14.49 -1.45
CA GLY A 148 -16.40 -14.70 -2.78
C GLY A 148 -15.31 -15.04 -3.79
N ASN A 149 -15.55 -16.08 -4.59
CA ASN A 149 -14.70 -16.70 -5.62
C ASN A 149 -14.28 -15.76 -6.79
N HIS A 150 -14.17 -14.46 -6.53
CA HIS A 150 -13.92 -13.42 -7.51
C HIS A 150 -12.49 -12.93 -7.39
N SER A 151 -11.68 -13.38 -8.32
CA SER A 151 -10.28 -13.04 -8.57
C SER A 151 -10.04 -11.57 -8.97
N ARG A 152 -10.87 -10.62 -8.51
CA ARG A 152 -10.75 -9.18 -8.79
C ARG A 152 -9.61 -8.52 -8.00
N ALA A 153 -8.54 -9.25 -7.72
CA ALA A 153 -7.48 -8.86 -6.81
C ALA A 153 -6.64 -7.70 -7.36
N ALA A 154 -6.18 -7.71 -8.62
CA ALA A 154 -5.20 -6.70 -9.04
C ALA A 154 -5.77 -5.36 -9.54
N ARG A 155 -7.10 -5.16 -9.57
CA ARG A 155 -7.66 -3.80 -9.82
C ARG A 155 -8.01 -3.04 -8.54
N ARG A 156 -8.06 -3.71 -7.38
CA ARG A 156 -8.56 -3.14 -6.11
C ARG A 156 -7.84 -3.64 -4.84
N ALA A 157 -6.70 -4.31 -4.92
CA ALA A 157 -5.88 -4.65 -3.74
C ALA A 157 -5.58 -3.40 -2.87
N ASP A 158 -5.53 -2.23 -3.49
CA ASP A 158 -5.36 -0.90 -2.87
C ASP A 158 -6.42 -0.54 -1.80
N ARG A 159 -7.56 -1.24 -1.72
CA ARG A 159 -8.64 -0.90 -0.76
C ARG A 159 -8.55 -1.64 0.57
N ALA A 160 -7.83 -2.75 0.64
CA ALA A 160 -7.80 -3.59 1.84
C ALA A 160 -6.90 -3.02 2.96
N TRP A 161 -6.01 -2.10 2.62
CA TRP A 161 -4.92 -1.68 3.50
C TRP A 161 -4.86 -0.17 3.76
N GLY A 162 -5.87 0.63 3.36
CA GLY A 162 -5.83 2.09 3.54
C GLY A 162 -4.82 2.83 2.62
N TRP A 163 -4.02 2.11 1.83
CA TRP A 163 -3.00 2.65 0.94
C TRP A 163 -3.50 2.75 -0.51
N ARG A 164 -3.80 3.97 -0.97
CA ARG A 164 -4.20 4.21 -2.36
C ARG A 164 -2.99 4.65 -3.19
N GLN A 165 -2.32 3.73 -3.89
CA GLN A 165 -1.41 4.09 -4.98
C GLN A 165 -2.05 3.75 -6.32
N ALA A 166 -2.61 4.76 -6.99
CA ALA A 166 -3.27 4.61 -8.27
C ALA A 166 -2.27 4.77 -9.42
N CYS A 167 -1.98 3.69 -10.14
CA CYS A 167 -1.44 3.77 -11.50
C CYS A 167 -2.48 3.19 -12.46
N SER A 168 -3.23 4.06 -13.13
CA SER A 168 -4.31 3.69 -14.06
C SER A 168 -3.99 4.26 -15.44
N ARG A 169 -3.76 3.39 -16.44
CA ARG A 169 -3.59 3.77 -17.86
C ARG A 169 -4.91 4.12 -18.57
N ARG A 170 -6.08 3.92 -17.96
CA ARG A 170 -7.39 4.19 -18.60
C ARG A 170 -8.47 4.56 -17.57
N ARG A 171 -8.52 5.84 -17.19
CA ARG A 171 -9.72 6.65 -16.87
C ARG A 171 -9.26 7.87 -16.05
N SER A 172 -9.53 9.03 -16.62
CA SER A 172 -9.53 10.35 -15.98
C SER A 172 -9.92 10.29 -14.50
N VAL A 173 -9.05 10.84 -13.65
CA VAL A 173 -9.33 11.11 -12.22
C VAL A 173 -10.56 12.03 -12.16
N ARG A 174 -11.73 11.45 -11.90
CA ARG A 174 -12.87 12.21 -11.37
C ARG A 174 -13.03 11.83 -9.91
N ILE A 175 -12.69 12.78 -9.05
CA ILE A 175 -13.15 12.77 -7.66
C ILE A 175 -14.68 12.88 -7.74
N ARG A 176 -15.39 11.82 -7.35
CA ARG A 176 -16.83 11.93 -7.10
C ARG A 176 -17.08 11.56 -5.65
N ALA A 177 -17.57 12.56 -4.93
CA ALA A 177 -18.10 12.49 -3.59
C ALA A 177 -19.20 11.42 -3.47
N ASP A 178 -19.23 10.84 -2.27
CA ASP A 178 -20.34 10.24 -1.54
C ASP A 178 -21.53 9.61 -2.30
N ARG A 179 -21.88 8.39 -1.89
CA ARG A 179 -23.21 7.79 -2.12
C ARG A 179 -23.65 7.05 -0.87
N SER A 180 -23.81 7.78 0.22
CA SER A 180 -24.85 7.53 1.22
C SER A 180 -26.03 8.45 0.91
N ALA A 181 -26.93 8.01 0.03
CA ALA A 181 -28.24 8.63 -0.12
C ALA A 181 -29.26 7.55 -0.49
N THR A 182 -30.14 7.30 0.47
CA THR A 182 -31.36 6.51 0.40
C THR A 182 -32.17 6.81 -0.87
N ARG A 183 -32.66 5.74 -1.53
CA ARG A 183 -33.61 5.85 -2.64
C ARG A 183 -34.91 6.46 -2.12
N ARG A 184 -35.30 7.63 -2.61
CA ARG A 184 -36.70 8.08 -2.63
C ARG A 184 -37.22 8.01 -4.07
N PRO A 185 -38.41 7.47 -4.32
CA PRO A 185 -39.00 7.44 -5.66
C PRO A 185 -39.54 8.82 -6.04
N CYS A 186 -39.40 9.19 -7.32
CA CYS A 186 -39.94 10.43 -7.90
C CYS A 186 -41.47 10.34 -8.05
N ALA A 187 -42.19 11.37 -7.59
CA ALA A 187 -43.57 11.64 -8.00
C ALA A 187 -43.57 12.42 -9.33
N PRO A 188 -44.58 12.22 -10.21
CA PRO A 188 -44.66 12.93 -11.48
C PRO A 188 -45.21 14.34 -11.29
N LEU A 189 -44.57 15.31 -11.95
CA LEU A 189 -45.07 16.68 -12.09
C LEU A 189 -46.21 16.68 -13.13
N ARG A 190 -47.40 17.12 -12.72
CA ARG A 190 -48.47 17.56 -13.61
C ARG A 190 -48.14 18.95 -14.17
N ALA A 191 -48.51 19.19 -15.42
CA ALA A 191 -48.71 20.52 -15.97
C ALA A 191 -50.03 21.11 -15.48
#